data_AF-A0A1V5C1U4-F1
#
_entry.id   AF-A0A1V5C1U4-F1
#
_cell.length_a   1.000
_cell.length_b   1.000
_cell.length_c   1.000
_cell.angle_alpha   90.00
_cell.angle_beta   90.00
_cell.angle_gamma   90.00
#
_symmetry.space_group_name_H-M   'P 1'
#
loop_
_entity.id
_entity.type
_entity.pdbx_description
1 polymer ?
#
loop_
_entity_poly.entity_id
_entity_poly.type
_entity_poly.pdbx_seq_one_letter_code
_entity_poly.pdbx_strand_id
1 'polypeptide(L)' 'MISFEMTKDEANIVQNVIERYLYHLQVEIMHTDKREFREALKQREQFLKGIIERLKTDILREP' A
#
# COMPACT_ATOMS: atom_id res chain seq x y z
N MET A 1 7.88 -6.17 17.29
CA MET A 1 7.23 -6.65 16.05
C MET A 1 5.74 -6.68 16.32
N ILE A 2 4.92 -6.16 15.42
CA ILE A 2 3.46 -6.15 15.58
C ILE A 2 2.91 -7.28 14.70
N SER A 3 2.10 -8.17 15.25
CA SER A 3 1.41 -9.23 14.51
C SER A 3 -0.03 -8.83 14.23
N PHE A 4 -0.51 -9.12 13.02
CA PHE A 4 -1.88 -8.87 12.62
C PHE A 4 -2.38 -10.09 11.87
N GLU A 5 -3.30 -10.83 12.48
CA GLU A 5 -3.90 -12.03 11.91
C GLU A 5 -5.12 -11.63 11.09
N MET A 6 -5.20 -12.15 9.87
CA MET A 6 -6.29 -11.89 8.94
C MET A 6 -6.59 -13.18 8.18
N THR A 7 -7.85 -13.37 7.82
CA THR A 7 -8.24 -14.37 6.82
C THR A 7 -7.84 -13.92 5.42
N LYS A 8 -7.78 -14.85 4.48
CA LYS A 8 -7.52 -14.55 3.06
C LYS A 8 -8.45 -13.48 2.49
N ASP A 9 -9.74 -13.54 2.83
CA ASP A 9 -10.74 -12.58 2.37
C ASP A 9 -10.48 -11.18 2.94
N GLU A 10 -10.17 -11.09 4.23
CA GLU A 10 -9.80 -9.82 4.87
C GLU A 10 -8.51 -9.25 4.28
N ALA A 11 -7.50 -10.10 4.04
CA ALA A 11 -6.24 -9.71 3.41
C ALA A 11 -6.47 -9.17 1.99
N ASN A 12 -7.34 -9.82 1.20
CA ASN A 12 -7.75 -9.35 -0.13
C ASN A 12 -8.46 -8.00 -0.06
N ILE A 13 -9.38 -7.81 0.88
CA ILE A 13 -10.08 -6.53 1.07
C ILE A 13 -9.10 -5.42 1.44
N VAL A 14 -8.21 -5.68 2.39
CA VAL A 14 -7.19 -4.70 2.81
C VAL A 14 -6.25 -4.36 1.66
N GLN A 15 -5.81 -5.37 0.89
CA GLN A 15 -5.01 -5.15 -0.30
C GLN A 15 -5.73 -4.21 -1.28
N ASN A 16 -7.00 -4.47 -1.59
CA ASN A 16 -7.79 -3.65 -2.50
C ASN A 16 -7.93 -2.19 -2.00
N VAL A 17 -8.15 -1.99 -0.70
CA VAL A 17 -8.24 -0.65 -0.10
C VAL A 17 -6.92 0.09 -0.23
N ILE A 18 -5.80 -0.58 0.07
CA ILE A 18 -4.47 0.02 -0.02
C ILE A 18 -4.10 0.33 -1.48
N GLU A 19 -4.40 -0.57 -2.43
CA GLU A 19 -4.16 -0.35 -3.86
C GLU A 19 -4.96 0.85 -4.40
N ARG A 20 -6.23 1.00 -3.98
CA ARG A 20 -7.03 2.17 -4.34
C ARG A 20 -6.45 3.47 -3.77
N TYR A 21 -6.03 3.45 -2.50
CA TYR A 21 -5.37 4.62 -1.90
C TYR A 21 -4.05 4.95 -2.61
N LEU A 22 -3.27 3.93 -2.97
CA LEU A 22 -2.02 4.09 -3.73
C LEU A 22 -2.26 4.78 -5.07
N TYR A 23 -3.31 4.42 -5.79
CA TYR A 23 -3.69 5.08 -7.04
C TYR A 23 -3.98 6.58 -6.83
N HIS A 24 -4.78 6.91 -5.81
CA HIS A 24 -5.05 8.31 -5.47
C HIS A 24 -3.77 9.07 -5.10
N LEU A 25 -2.87 8.44 -4.33
CA LEU A 25 -1.60 9.02 -3.93
C LEU A 25 -0.69 9.29 -5.15
N GLN A 26 -0.65 8.40 -6.12
CA GLN A 26 0.11 8.59 -7.37
C GLN A 26 -0.41 9.78 -8.19
N VAL A 27 -1.72 9.94 -8.24
CA VAL A 27 -2.35 11.12 -8.87
C VAL A 27 -1.97 12.39 -8.12
N GLU A 28 -1.98 12.38 -6.78
CA GLU A 28 -1.58 13.53 -5.96
C GLU A 28 -0.10 13.91 -6.15
N ILE A 29 0.79 12.90 -6.22
CA ILE A 29 2.22 13.09 -6.53
C ILE A 29 2.41 13.79 -7.87
N MET A 30 1.65 13.37 -8.88
CA MET A 30 1.73 13.92 -10.24
C MET A 30 1.35 15.41 -10.27
N HIS A 31 0.32 15.79 -9.51
CA HIS A 31 -0.17 17.17 -9.42
C HIS A 31 0.57 18.04 -8.39
N THR A 32 1.51 17.47 -7.64
CA THR A 32 2.28 18.21 -6.63
C THR A 32 3.55 18.80 -7.22
N ASP A 33 3.66 20.13 -7.25
CA ASP A 33 4.86 20.84 -7.70
C ASP A 33 5.90 21.06 -6.61
N LYS A 34 5.47 21.16 -5.34
CA LYS A 34 6.38 21.38 -4.22
C LYS A 34 7.21 20.13 -3.95
N ARG A 35 8.52 20.21 -4.22
CA ARG A 35 9.46 19.08 -4.12
C ARG A 35 9.44 18.36 -2.77
N GLU A 36 9.48 19.09 -1.65
CA GLU A 36 9.44 18.50 -0.30
C GLU A 36 8.16 17.69 -0.06
N PHE A 37 7.01 18.22 -0.52
CA PHE A 37 5.72 17.54 -0.38
C PHE A 37 5.69 16.29 -1.27
N ARG A 38 6.21 16.39 -2.51
CA ARG A 38 6.35 15.26 -3.43
C ARG A 38 7.23 14.15 -2.86
N GLU A 39 8.33 14.49 -2.20
CA GLU A 39 9.23 13.52 -1.55
C GLU A 39 8.50 12.78 -0.41
N ALA A 40 7.75 13.49 0.44
CA ALA A 40 6.93 12.88 1.49
C ALA A 40 5.86 11.93 0.92
N LEU A 41 5.18 12.33 -0.17
CA LEU A 41 4.21 11.48 -0.84
C LEU A 41 4.85 10.22 -1.45
N LYS A 42 6.04 10.34 -2.06
CA LYS A 42 6.80 9.19 -2.58
C LYS A 42 7.25 8.22 -1.49
N GLN A 43 7.66 8.72 -0.33
CA GLN A 43 7.98 7.86 0.81
C GLN A 43 6.75 7.05 1.24
N ARG A 44 5.58 7.70 1.35
CA ARG A 44 4.31 7.01 1.63
C ARG A 44 3.98 5.97 0.55
N GLU A 45 4.19 6.30 -0.72
CA GLU A 45 3.99 5.36 -1.83
C GLU A 45 4.84 4.09 -1.66
N GLN A 46 6.12 4.22 -1.33
CA GLN A 46 7.00 3.08 -1.07
C GLN A 46 6.55 2.23 0.11
N PHE A 47 6.12 2.85 1.21
CA PHE A 47 5.60 2.11 2.36
C PHE A 47 4.38 1.27 2.01
N LEU A 48 3.41 1.84 1.27
CA LEU A 48 2.20 1.13 0.88
C LEU A 48 2.49 -0.01 -0.09
N LYS A 49 3.39 0.21 -1.07
CA LYS A 49 3.85 -0.87 -1.97
C LYS A 49 4.45 -2.04 -1.20
N GLY A 50 5.30 -1.76 -0.21
CA GLY A 50 5.88 -2.80 0.63
C GLY A 50 4.85 -3.56 1.46
N ILE A 51 3.77 -2.90 1.91
CA ILE A 51 2.66 -3.58 2.61
C ILE A 51 1.90 -4.50 1.64
N ILE A 52 1.56 -4.01 0.44
CA ILE A 52 0.87 -4.79 -0.59
C ILE A 52 1.67 -6.03 -0.97
N GLU A 53 3.00 -5.91 -1.16
CA GLU A 53 3.84 -7.05 -1.53
C GLU A 53 3.87 -8.14 -0.45
N ARG A 54 3.91 -7.75 0.83
CA ARG A 54 3.81 -8.70 1.95
C ARG A 54 2.43 -9.37 1.98
N LEU A 55 1.35 -8.60 1.86
CA LEU A 55 -0.01 -9.14 1.80
C LEU A 55 -0.17 -10.13 0.63
N LYS A 56 0.32 -9.80 -0.57
CA LYS A 56 0.31 -10.71 -1.74
C LYS A 56 1.08 -11.99 -1.45
N THR A 57 2.25 -11.87 -0.83
CA THR A 57 3.08 -13.02 -0.50
C THR A 57 2.37 -13.95 0.50
N ASP A 58 1.70 -13.38 1.51
CA ASP A 58 1.01 -14.17 2.53
C ASP A 58 -0.29 -14.81 1.99
N ILE A 59 -1.06 -14.09 1.15
CA ILE A 59 -2.23 -14.63 0.43
C ILE A 59 -1.87 -15.82 -0.48
N LEU A 60 -0.68 -15.78 -1.10
CA LEU A 60 -0.18 -16.83 -1.99
C LEU A 60 0.44 -18.02 -1.24
N ARG A 61 0.75 -17.87 0.05
CA ARG A 61 1.34 -18.92 0.90
C ARG A 61 0.31 -19.79 1.60
N GLU A 62 -0.94 -19.35 1.68
CA GLU A 62 -2.05 -20.17 2.19
C GLU A 62 -2.51 -21.19 1.11
N PRO A 63 -2.44 -22.51 1.39
CA PRO A 63 -2.88 -23.56 0.47
C PRO A 63 -4.39 -23.55 0.22
#